data_AF-A0AAW0YLU7-F1
#
_entry.id   AF-A0AAW0YLU7-F1
#
_cell.length_a   1.000
_cell.length_b   1.000
_cell.length_c   1.000
_cell.angle_alpha   90.00
_cell.angle_beta   90.00
_cell.angle_gamma   90.00
#
_symmetry.space_group_name_H-M   'P 1'
#
loop_
_entity.id
_entity.type
_entity.pdbx_description
1 polymer ?
#
loop_
_entity_poly.entity_id
_entity_poly.type
_entity_poly.pdbx_seq_one_letter_code
_entity_poly.pdbx_strand_id
1 'polypeptide(L)'
;MPAAIPSLPLSPEVQWVKPTLFNTHGGKTYRPTHSDLFRVEFTPSTSGKDEEYSSRLVAVRDFEPNTIITNLTNLSLAPEKAYSSVQFGTGPRDHFELNSDLLFMNHSCSPTAELHLTPHQPDDWTLHATSKGLKAGEAVTFFYPSTEWDMAQGFDCACGSGNCLRKVLGAKHIPLEEVEQRSYVNEHIRSLKEAQTA
;
A
#
# COMPACT_ATOMS: atom_id res chain seq x y z
N MET A 1 15.37 9.64 -24.05
CA MET A 1 14.20 10.50 -23.73
C MET A 1 13.88 10.24 -22.27
N PRO A 2 13.80 11.24 -21.37
CA PRO A 2 13.32 10.97 -20.03
C PRO A 2 11.91 10.39 -20.14
N ALA A 3 11.66 9.26 -19.48
CA ALA A 3 10.39 8.57 -19.56
C ALA A 3 9.26 9.50 -19.09
N ALA A 4 8.14 9.52 -19.82
CA ALA A 4 7.00 10.36 -19.48
C ALA A 4 6.45 9.96 -18.11
N ILE A 5 6.37 10.93 -17.20
CA ILE A 5 5.72 10.76 -15.89
C ILE A 5 4.26 10.37 -16.17
N PRO A 6 3.74 9.27 -15.58
CA PRO A 6 2.32 8.94 -15.59
C PRO A 6 1.47 10.15 -15.21
N SER A 7 0.45 10.44 -16.00
CA SER A 7 -0.44 11.59 -15.79
C SER A 7 -1.44 11.33 -14.68
N LEU A 8 -0.97 11.25 -13.44
CA LEU A 8 -1.85 11.32 -12.28
C LEU A 8 -2.27 12.78 -12.03
N PRO A 9 -3.53 13.04 -11.65
CA PRO A 9 -3.96 14.40 -11.32
C PRO A 9 -3.31 14.86 -10.02
N LEU A 10 -3.11 16.18 -9.86
CA LEU A 10 -2.53 16.75 -8.62
C LEU A 10 -3.47 16.63 -7.41
N SER A 11 -4.76 16.44 -7.66
CA SER A 11 -5.80 16.30 -6.64
C SER A 11 -6.69 15.11 -7.01
N PRO A 12 -7.27 14.40 -6.01
CA PRO A 12 -8.22 13.34 -6.29
C PRO A 12 -9.49 13.90 -6.95
N GLU A 13 -10.15 13.07 -7.76
CA GLU A 13 -11.45 13.39 -8.35
C GLU A 13 -12.52 13.60 -7.28
N VAL A 14 -12.52 12.73 -6.26
CA VAL A 14 -13.39 12.80 -5.09
C VAL A 14 -12.56 13.17 -3.87
N GLN A 15 -12.90 14.28 -3.22
CA GLN A 15 -12.22 14.67 -1.99
C GLN A 15 -12.31 13.58 -0.93
N TRP A 16 -11.15 13.20 -0.40
CA TRP A 16 -11.04 12.19 0.62
C TRP A 16 -10.20 12.73 1.78
N VAL A 17 -10.70 12.54 3.00
CA VAL A 17 -9.99 12.89 4.23
C VAL A 17 -9.79 11.60 5.00
N LYS A 18 -8.55 11.34 5.42
CA LYS A 18 -8.23 10.16 6.22
C LYS A 18 -9.14 10.08 7.45
N PRO A 19 -9.93 9.00 7.60
CA PRO A 19 -10.78 8.84 8.76
C PRO A 19 -9.91 8.50 9.98
N THR A 20 -10.20 9.16 11.09
CA THR A 20 -9.59 8.92 12.40
C THR A 20 -10.70 8.77 13.42
N LEU A 21 -10.42 8.14 14.57
CA LEU A 21 -11.42 8.06 15.64
C LEU A 21 -11.90 9.45 16.11
N PHE A 22 -11.07 10.48 15.98
CA PHE A 22 -11.44 11.85 16.30
C PHE A 22 -12.45 12.43 15.28
N ASN A 23 -12.09 12.47 13.99
CA ASN A 23 -12.93 13.10 12.97
C ASN A 23 -14.16 12.24 12.55
N THR A 24 -14.20 10.98 12.97
CA THR A 24 -15.33 10.06 12.69
C THR A 24 -16.22 9.76 13.91
N HIS A 25 -16.07 10.51 15.00
CA HIS A 25 -16.83 10.30 16.25
C HIS A 25 -16.74 8.85 16.77
N GLY A 26 -15.52 8.34 16.88
CA GLY A 26 -15.22 6.97 17.27
C GLY A 26 -15.53 5.94 16.19
N GLY A 27 -15.36 6.29 14.91
CA GLY A 27 -15.64 5.41 13.76
C GLY A 27 -17.09 5.42 13.28
N LYS A 28 -18.01 6.10 13.98
CA LYS A 28 -19.46 6.06 13.71
C LYS A 28 -19.88 6.74 12.40
N THR A 29 -19.20 7.82 12.03
CA THR A 29 -19.51 8.56 10.79
C THR A 29 -18.63 8.16 9.62
N TYR A 30 -17.70 7.22 9.82
CA TYR A 30 -16.91 6.66 8.73
C TYR A 30 -17.80 5.98 7.68
N ARG A 31 -17.46 6.17 6.41
CA ARG A 31 -18.06 5.51 5.26
C ARG A 31 -16.92 4.91 4.44
N PRO A 32 -16.82 3.57 4.32
CA PRO A 32 -15.83 2.93 3.48
C PRO A 32 -15.99 3.35 2.03
N THR A 33 -14.87 3.51 1.31
CA THR A 33 -14.89 3.74 -0.13
C THR A 33 -15.20 2.45 -0.89
N HIS A 34 -14.90 1.29 -0.29
CA HIS A 34 -15.18 -0.03 -0.85
C HIS A 34 -15.97 -0.91 0.14
N SER A 35 -17.18 -0.48 0.52
CA SER A 35 -18.00 -1.14 1.56
C SER A 35 -18.26 -2.63 1.35
N ASP A 36 -18.29 -3.07 0.09
CA ASP A 36 -18.59 -4.45 -0.29
C ASP A 36 -17.34 -5.33 -0.31
N LEU A 37 -16.15 -4.73 -0.14
CA LEU A 37 -14.85 -5.39 -0.18
C LEU A 37 -14.17 -5.34 1.19
N PHE A 38 -14.24 -4.19 1.86
CA PHE A 38 -13.46 -3.93 3.07
C PHE A 38 -14.23 -3.19 4.16
N ARG A 39 -13.69 -3.31 5.36
CA ARG A 39 -13.94 -2.40 6.48
C ARG A 39 -12.61 -1.97 7.10
N VAL A 40 -12.61 -0.81 7.74
CA VAL A 40 -11.47 -0.38 8.56
C VAL A 40 -11.75 -0.71 10.00
N GLU A 41 -10.82 -1.43 10.63
CA GLU A 41 -10.80 -1.64 12.08
C GLU A 41 -9.90 -0.58 12.70
N PHE A 42 -10.51 0.41 13.32
CA PHE A 42 -9.80 1.50 13.99
C PHE A 42 -9.26 1.06 15.34
N THR A 43 -8.00 1.39 15.59
CA THR A 43 -7.35 1.15 16.88
C THR A 43 -7.19 2.49 17.62
N PRO A 44 -7.64 2.59 18.88
CA PRO A 44 -7.49 3.82 19.67
C PRO A 44 -6.05 4.14 20.00
N SER A 45 -5.65 5.38 19.72
CA SER A 45 -4.37 5.91 20.18
C SER A 45 -4.31 5.94 21.71
N THR A 46 -3.26 5.35 22.26
CA THR A 46 -2.92 5.39 23.69
C THR A 46 -2.71 6.82 24.23
N SER A 47 -2.36 7.78 23.38
CA SER A 47 -2.17 9.20 23.75
C SER A 47 -3.42 10.08 23.50
N GLY A 48 -4.44 9.56 22.81
CA GLY A 48 -5.66 10.29 22.45
C GLY A 48 -5.46 11.49 21.52
N LYS A 49 -4.23 11.73 21.03
CA LYS A 49 -3.87 12.89 20.19
C LYS A 49 -3.07 12.54 18.93
N ASP A 50 -2.44 11.36 18.89
CA ASP A 50 -1.64 10.92 17.75
C ASP A 50 -2.37 9.90 16.86
N GLU A 51 -2.03 9.86 15.58
CA GLU A 51 -2.42 8.78 14.67
C GLU A 51 -1.72 7.49 15.09
N GLU A 52 -2.45 6.55 15.68
CA GLU A 52 -1.90 5.22 15.88
C GLU A 52 -1.97 4.45 14.55
N TYR A 53 -0.80 4.12 13.99
CA TYR A 53 -0.62 3.33 12.75
C TYR A 53 -1.11 1.87 12.87
N SER A 54 -1.87 1.57 13.92
CA SER A 54 -2.40 0.25 14.27
C SER A 54 -3.81 0.01 13.70
N SER A 55 -4.45 1.02 13.11
CA SER A 55 -5.69 0.82 12.35
C SER A 55 -5.40 0.01 11.08
N ARG A 56 -6.32 -0.87 10.68
CA ARG A 56 -6.07 -1.82 9.59
C ARG A 56 -7.28 -2.01 8.67
N LEU A 57 -6.99 -2.29 7.41
CA LEU A 57 -7.99 -2.71 6.42
C LEU A 57 -8.27 -4.22 6.56
N VAL A 58 -9.55 -4.61 6.55
CA VAL A 58 -9.99 -6.00 6.72
C VAL A 58 -10.98 -6.36 5.62
N ALA A 59 -10.79 -7.54 5.02
CA ALA A 59 -11.71 -8.08 4.02
C ALA A 59 -13.07 -8.43 4.64
N VAL A 60 -14.17 -8.05 3.97
CA VAL A 60 -15.54 -8.43 4.43
C VAL A 60 -16.08 -9.69 3.75
N ARG A 61 -15.38 -10.19 2.72
CA ARG A 61 -15.69 -11.40 1.98
C ARG A 61 -14.42 -12.12 1.55
N ASP A 62 -14.59 -13.35 1.08
CA ASP A 62 -13.50 -14.12 0.49
C ASP A 62 -13.12 -13.60 -0.91
N PHE A 63 -11.83 -13.73 -1.24
CA PHE A 63 -11.26 -13.51 -2.55
C PHE A 63 -10.43 -14.75 -2.93
N GLU A 64 -10.68 -15.25 -4.14
CA GLU A 64 -9.96 -16.40 -4.67
C GLU A 64 -8.50 -16.05 -4.97
N PRO A 65 -7.58 -17.04 -4.91
CA PRO A 65 -6.18 -16.85 -5.25
C PRO A 65 -5.95 -16.14 -6.60
N ASN A 66 -5.00 -15.21 -6.62
CA ASN A 66 -4.56 -14.46 -7.81
C ASN A 66 -5.65 -13.63 -8.53
N THR A 67 -6.79 -13.39 -7.88
CA THR A 67 -7.85 -12.55 -8.46
C THR A 67 -7.61 -11.08 -8.23
N ILE A 68 -8.10 -10.24 -9.17
CA ILE A 68 -8.20 -8.79 -8.96
C ILE A 68 -9.23 -8.56 -7.86
N ILE A 69 -8.81 -7.88 -6.78
CA ILE A 69 -9.67 -7.44 -5.69
C ILE A 69 -10.43 -6.18 -6.10
N THR A 70 -9.70 -5.16 -6.59
CA THR A 70 -10.25 -3.89 -7.05
C THR A 70 -9.25 -3.13 -7.93
N ASN A 71 -9.75 -2.24 -8.79
CA ASN A 71 -8.93 -1.22 -9.45
C ASN A 71 -8.56 -0.12 -8.45
N LEU A 72 -7.39 0.50 -8.64
CA LEU A 72 -6.98 1.67 -7.88
C LEU A 72 -7.60 2.92 -8.51
N THR A 73 -8.59 3.49 -7.83
CA THR A 73 -9.32 4.68 -8.29
C THR A 73 -9.09 5.85 -7.34
N ASN A 74 -9.51 7.06 -7.77
CA ASN A 74 -9.38 8.29 -6.99
C ASN A 74 -7.93 8.69 -6.65
N LEU A 75 -6.94 8.19 -7.39
CA LEU A 75 -5.54 8.46 -7.14
C LEU A 75 -5.18 9.93 -7.40
N SER A 76 -4.20 10.43 -6.66
CA SER A 76 -3.57 11.73 -6.95
C SER A 76 -2.07 11.65 -6.79
N LEU A 77 -1.33 12.49 -7.52
CA LEU A 77 0.10 12.62 -7.34
C LEU A 77 0.41 13.11 -5.92
N ALA A 78 1.28 12.41 -5.21
CA ALA A 78 1.72 12.82 -3.89
C ALA A 78 2.69 14.02 -4.01
N PRO A 79 2.51 15.07 -3.20
CA PRO A 79 3.40 16.23 -3.23
C PRO A 79 4.76 15.92 -2.64
N GLU A 80 4.97 14.78 -1.98
CA GLU A 80 6.26 14.27 -1.53
C GLU A 80 6.14 12.79 -1.15
N LYS A 81 7.29 12.14 -0.97
CA LYS A 81 7.34 10.81 -0.35
C LYS A 81 6.88 10.93 1.11
N ALA A 82 5.88 10.15 1.48
CA ALA A 82 5.28 10.15 2.82
C ALA A 82 4.99 8.72 3.26
N TYR A 83 4.62 8.52 4.53
CA TYR A 83 4.20 7.20 5.00
C TYR A 83 2.89 6.73 4.34
N SER A 84 2.07 7.67 3.86
CA SER A 84 0.77 7.43 3.22
C SER A 84 0.85 7.18 1.72
N SER A 85 1.96 7.56 1.09
CA SER A 85 2.09 7.51 -0.36
C SER A 85 2.76 6.23 -0.85
N VAL A 86 2.47 5.86 -2.09
CA VAL A 86 2.98 4.65 -2.75
C VAL A 86 3.83 5.05 -3.94
N GLN A 87 5.06 4.52 -4.04
CA GLN A 87 5.94 4.76 -5.17
C GLN A 87 5.49 3.96 -6.40
N PHE A 88 5.44 4.61 -7.55
CA PHE A 88 5.06 4.00 -8.83
C PHE A 88 6.13 4.11 -9.93
N GLY A 89 7.19 4.88 -9.69
CA GLY A 89 8.25 5.16 -10.66
C GLY A 89 9.63 5.23 -10.04
N THR A 90 10.66 5.43 -10.86
CA THR A 90 12.06 5.45 -10.40
C THR A 90 12.50 6.81 -9.87
N GLY A 91 11.74 7.86 -10.14
CA GLY A 91 12.01 9.22 -9.69
C GLY A 91 11.66 9.45 -8.21
N PRO A 92 12.35 10.38 -7.53
CA PRO A 92 12.11 10.68 -6.11
C PRO A 92 10.74 11.33 -5.83
N ARG A 93 9.98 11.67 -6.88
CA ARG A 93 8.67 12.33 -6.84
C ARG A 93 7.56 11.45 -7.41
N ASP A 94 7.90 10.23 -7.84
CA ASP A 94 6.96 9.32 -8.48
C ASP A 94 6.18 8.54 -7.41
N HIS A 95 5.38 9.28 -6.65
CA HIS A 95 4.53 8.76 -5.58
C HIS A 95 3.08 9.20 -5.78
N PHE A 96 2.13 8.37 -5.37
CA PHE A 96 0.71 8.70 -5.39
C PHE A 96 0.06 8.50 -4.01
N GLU A 97 -1.04 9.23 -3.79
CA GLU A 97 -1.95 9.02 -2.65
C GLU A 97 -3.14 8.16 -3.09
N LEU A 98 -3.51 7.20 -2.24
CA LEU A 98 -4.62 6.27 -2.51
C LEU A 98 -6.00 6.90 -2.39
N ASN A 99 -6.14 7.96 -1.59
CA ASN A 99 -7.39 8.70 -1.35
C ASN A 99 -8.63 7.81 -1.13
N SER A 100 -8.43 6.71 -0.40
CA SER A 100 -9.42 5.67 -0.16
C SER A 100 -9.06 4.88 1.09
N ASP A 101 -9.97 4.00 1.52
CA ASP A 101 -9.72 3.07 2.63
C ASP A 101 -8.55 2.10 2.40
N LEU A 102 -8.07 1.96 1.16
CA LEU A 102 -6.84 1.27 0.82
C LEU A 102 -5.62 1.84 1.55
N LEU A 103 -5.65 3.11 2.00
CA LEU A 103 -4.59 3.69 2.85
C LEU A 103 -4.31 2.85 4.10
N PHE A 104 -5.30 2.11 4.63
CA PHE A 104 -5.16 1.29 5.82
C PHE A 104 -4.55 -0.10 5.57
N MET A 105 -4.07 -0.36 4.35
CA MET A 105 -3.30 -1.58 4.07
C MET A 105 -1.94 -1.51 4.75
N ASN A 106 -1.76 -2.35 5.78
CA ASN A 106 -0.53 -2.41 6.53
C ASN A 106 0.51 -3.33 5.85
N HIS A 107 1.77 -3.18 6.28
CA HIS A 107 2.84 -4.04 5.83
C HIS A 107 2.71 -5.47 6.38
N SER A 108 3.03 -6.47 5.53
CA SER A 108 3.38 -7.81 5.99
C SER A 108 4.52 -8.38 5.15
N CYS A 109 5.46 -9.10 5.80
CA CYS A 109 6.52 -9.86 5.11
C CYS A 109 6.00 -11.17 4.47
N SER A 110 4.75 -11.54 4.77
CA SER A 110 3.95 -12.56 4.10
C SER A 110 2.57 -11.95 3.78
N PRO A 111 2.47 -11.12 2.73
CA PRO A 111 1.29 -10.33 2.46
C PRO A 111 0.08 -11.17 2.05
N THR A 112 -1.10 -10.55 2.10
CA THR A 112 -2.37 -11.12 1.63
C THR A 112 -2.80 -10.52 0.29
N ALA A 113 -2.27 -9.35 -0.07
CA ALA A 113 -2.53 -8.67 -1.33
C ALA A 113 -1.25 -8.09 -1.97
N GLU A 114 -1.35 -7.79 -3.25
CA GLU A 114 -0.26 -7.28 -4.09
C GLU A 114 -0.73 -6.08 -4.91
N LEU A 115 0.08 -5.02 -4.97
CA LEU A 115 -0.16 -3.87 -5.85
C LEU A 115 0.52 -4.12 -7.20
N HIS A 116 -0.28 -4.11 -8.26
CA HIS A 116 0.16 -4.28 -9.64
C HIS A 116 0.08 -2.92 -10.34
N LEU A 117 1.24 -2.28 -10.48
CA LEU A 117 1.38 -0.92 -11.04
C LEU A 117 2.00 -1.03 -12.44
N THR A 118 1.17 -1.28 -13.44
CA THR A 118 1.59 -1.33 -14.84
C THR A 118 2.25 0.00 -15.25
N PRO A 119 3.48 -0.02 -15.80
CA PRO A 119 4.18 1.22 -16.14
C PRO A 119 3.36 2.08 -17.09
N HIS A 120 3.32 3.38 -16.79
CA HIS A 120 2.67 4.41 -17.61
C HIS A 120 1.16 4.26 -17.85
N GLN A 121 0.49 3.31 -17.17
CA GLN A 121 -0.94 3.02 -17.35
C GLN A 121 -1.67 3.02 -15.99
N PRO A 122 -1.81 4.18 -15.34
CA PRO A 122 -2.45 4.28 -14.01
C PRO A 122 -3.90 3.79 -13.97
N ASP A 123 -4.62 3.85 -15.09
CA ASP A 123 -6.01 3.37 -15.19
C ASP A 123 -6.11 1.83 -15.08
N ASP A 124 -5.01 1.11 -15.31
CA ASP A 124 -4.92 -0.36 -15.21
C ASP A 124 -4.36 -0.83 -13.85
N TRP A 125 -4.05 0.09 -12.93
CA TRP A 125 -3.48 -0.28 -11.64
C TRP A 125 -4.51 -0.98 -10.76
N THR A 126 -4.07 -2.06 -10.14
CA THR A 126 -4.96 -3.00 -9.45
C THR A 126 -4.36 -3.52 -8.16
N LEU A 127 -5.25 -3.89 -7.23
CA LEU A 127 -4.93 -4.68 -6.06
C LEU A 127 -5.33 -6.13 -6.34
N HIS A 128 -4.42 -7.07 -6.16
CA HIS A 128 -4.66 -8.51 -6.34
C HIS A 128 -4.59 -9.25 -5.01
N ALA A 129 -5.34 -10.34 -4.88
CA ALA A 129 -5.10 -11.33 -3.84
C ALA A 129 -3.86 -12.16 -4.21
N THR A 130 -3.04 -12.52 -3.21
CA THR A 130 -1.90 -13.42 -3.47
C THR A 130 -2.35 -14.81 -3.94
N SER A 131 -1.38 -15.67 -4.25
CA SER A 131 -1.61 -17.10 -4.54
C SER A 131 -2.27 -17.89 -3.41
N LYS A 132 -2.39 -17.32 -2.20
CA LYS A 132 -3.11 -17.92 -1.07
C LYS A 132 -4.59 -17.50 -0.99
N GLY A 133 -5.01 -16.54 -1.82
CA GLY A 133 -6.31 -15.87 -1.66
C GLY A 133 -6.32 -14.95 -0.44
N LEU A 134 -7.52 -14.49 -0.08
CA LEU A 134 -7.76 -13.64 1.09
C LEU A 134 -9.14 -13.98 1.67
N LYS A 135 -9.20 -14.33 2.96
CA LYS A 135 -10.45 -14.73 3.63
C LYS A 135 -11.15 -13.56 4.30
N ALA A 136 -12.47 -13.65 4.39
CA ALA A 136 -13.26 -12.70 5.16
C ALA A 136 -12.75 -12.61 6.61
N GLY A 137 -12.54 -11.40 7.11
CA GLY A 137 -11.99 -11.13 8.43
C GLY A 137 -10.46 -11.07 8.50
N GLU A 138 -9.73 -11.43 7.43
CA GLU A 138 -8.28 -11.26 7.37
C GLU A 138 -7.90 -9.81 7.05
N ALA A 139 -6.75 -9.40 7.56
CA ALA A 139 -6.18 -8.10 7.25
C ALA A 139 -5.69 -8.06 5.79
N VAL A 140 -6.01 -6.98 5.09
CA VAL A 140 -5.46 -6.69 3.77
C VAL A 140 -4.09 -6.05 3.96
N THR A 141 -3.05 -6.76 3.56
CA THR A 141 -1.66 -6.35 3.76
C THR A 141 -0.88 -6.54 2.49
N PHE A 142 0.07 -5.65 2.22
CA PHE A 142 1.00 -5.81 1.10
C PHE A 142 2.44 -5.65 1.56
N PHE A 143 3.37 -6.16 0.77
CA PHE A 143 4.79 -6.11 1.10
C PHE A 143 5.36 -4.76 0.65
N TYR A 144 5.40 -3.74 1.51
CA TYR A 144 5.84 -2.38 1.12
C TYR A 144 7.10 -2.31 0.22
N PRO A 145 8.18 -3.10 0.44
CA PRO A 145 9.32 -3.10 -0.47
C PRO A 145 9.03 -3.56 -1.92
N SER A 146 7.82 -4.05 -2.25
CA SER A 146 7.42 -4.34 -3.63
C SER A 146 7.06 -3.10 -4.44
N THR A 147 6.81 -1.97 -3.76
CA THR A 147 6.57 -0.66 -4.37
C THR A 147 7.60 0.36 -3.90
N GLU A 148 8.08 0.27 -2.65
CA GLU A 148 8.92 1.29 -2.05
C GLU A 148 10.41 0.96 -2.11
N TRP A 149 11.17 1.79 -2.82
CA TRP A 149 12.63 1.65 -2.90
C TRP A 149 13.30 1.95 -1.56
N ASP A 150 12.90 3.07 -0.95
CA ASP A 150 13.41 3.59 0.31
C ASP A 150 12.22 4.20 1.05
N MET A 151 11.93 3.70 2.26
CA MET A 151 10.76 4.15 3.03
C MET A 151 10.92 5.62 3.43
N ALA A 152 9.83 6.39 3.42
CA ALA A 152 9.83 7.75 3.99
C ALA A 152 10.34 7.75 5.44
N GLN A 153 9.92 6.73 6.20
CA GLN A 153 10.38 6.43 7.54
C GLN A 153 10.45 4.91 7.71
N GLY A 154 11.64 4.38 8.00
CA GLY A 154 11.79 2.97 8.34
C GLY A 154 11.19 2.65 9.72
N PHE A 155 10.71 1.41 9.89
CA PHE A 155 10.02 0.98 11.11
C PHE A 155 10.33 -0.46 11.53
N ASP A 156 10.11 -0.77 12.80
CA ASP A 156 10.20 -2.13 13.33
C ASP A 156 8.92 -2.90 12.99
N CYS A 157 9.08 -4.04 12.32
CA CYS A 157 7.99 -4.82 11.76
C CYS A 157 7.32 -5.69 12.83
N ALA A 158 6.01 -5.49 12.98
CA ALA A 158 5.15 -6.26 13.88
C ALA A 158 4.21 -7.24 13.14
N CYS A 159 4.51 -7.62 11.88
CA CYS A 159 3.60 -8.44 11.08
C CYS A 159 3.40 -9.88 11.59
N GLY A 160 4.28 -10.37 12.47
CA GLY A 160 4.18 -11.70 13.07
C GLY A 160 4.49 -12.88 12.13
N SER A 161 4.89 -12.64 10.88
CA SER A 161 5.21 -13.73 9.95
C SER A 161 6.50 -14.46 10.33
N GLY A 162 6.57 -15.77 10.03
CA GLY A 162 7.76 -16.59 10.30
C GLY A 162 9.01 -16.16 9.50
N ASN A 163 8.80 -15.46 8.39
CA ASN A 163 9.84 -14.90 7.54
C ASN A 163 10.04 -13.38 7.74
N CYS A 164 9.66 -12.82 8.89
CA CYS A 164 9.66 -11.39 9.14
C CYS A 164 11.07 -10.76 9.03
N LEU A 165 11.17 -9.64 8.31
CA LEU A 165 12.39 -8.83 8.13
C LEU A 165 12.87 -8.14 9.41
N ARG A 166 12.02 -8.08 10.45
CA ARG A 166 12.20 -7.33 11.71
C ARG A 166 12.24 -5.81 11.55
N LYS A 167 12.90 -5.29 10.52
CA LYS A 167 12.94 -3.86 10.21
C LYS A 167 12.68 -3.65 8.72
N VAL A 168 11.78 -2.72 8.39
CA VAL A 168 11.43 -2.39 7.00
C VAL A 168 12.06 -1.05 6.64
N LEU A 169 12.95 -1.05 5.65
CA LEU A 169 13.67 0.13 5.16
C LEU A 169 13.41 0.43 3.68
N GLY A 170 12.71 -0.45 2.97
CA GLY A 170 12.49 -0.37 1.52
C GLY A 170 13.36 -1.37 0.74
N ALA A 171 13.02 -1.55 -0.53
CA ALA A 171 13.62 -2.56 -1.41
C ALA A 171 15.14 -2.42 -1.50
N LYS A 172 15.68 -1.21 -1.49
CA LYS A 172 17.12 -0.89 -1.57
C LYS A 172 17.98 -1.72 -0.63
N HIS A 173 17.44 -2.08 0.54
CA HIS A 173 18.15 -2.77 1.62
C HIS A 173 17.98 -4.30 1.62
N ILE A 174 17.26 -4.86 0.65
CA ILE A 174 16.92 -6.28 0.57
C ILE A 174 17.44 -6.84 -0.76
N PRO A 175 18.11 -8.00 -0.82
CA PRO A 175 18.46 -8.63 -2.10
C PRO A 175 17.23 -8.84 -2.99
N LEU A 176 17.34 -8.62 -4.30
CA LEU A 176 16.19 -8.72 -5.22
C LEU A 176 15.47 -10.09 -5.10
N GLU A 177 16.23 -11.18 -5.04
CA GLU A 177 15.70 -12.54 -4.87
C GLU A 177 14.80 -12.65 -3.61
N GLU A 178 15.20 -12.02 -2.50
CA GLU A 178 14.40 -12.05 -1.27
C GLU A 178 13.14 -11.19 -1.38
N VAL A 179 13.17 -10.09 -2.15
CA VAL A 179 11.96 -9.30 -2.46
C VAL A 179 10.98 -10.15 -3.28
N GLU A 180 11.47 -10.84 -4.30
CA GLU A 180 10.67 -11.69 -5.20
C GLU A 180 10.06 -12.91 -4.51
N GLN A 181 10.76 -13.50 -3.53
CA GLN A 181 10.22 -14.60 -2.74
C GLN A 181 9.02 -14.21 -1.86
N ARG A 182 8.81 -12.91 -1.62
CA ARG A 182 7.80 -12.41 -0.67
C ARG A 182 6.52 -11.93 -1.33
N SER A 183 6.59 -11.41 -2.55
CA SER A 183 5.47 -10.77 -3.23
C SER A 183 5.81 -10.54 -4.71
N TYR A 184 4.79 -10.27 -5.53
CA TYR A 184 4.97 -9.56 -6.79
C TYR A 184 5.82 -8.28 -6.60
N VAL A 185 6.74 -8.01 -7.53
CA VAL A 185 7.66 -6.85 -7.50
C VAL A 185 7.42 -6.01 -8.73
N ASN A 186 7.07 -4.74 -8.51
CA ASN A 186 6.77 -3.79 -9.59
C ASN A 186 8.03 -3.44 -10.41
N GLU A 187 7.83 -3.07 -11.68
CA GLU A 187 8.93 -2.82 -12.62
C GLU A 187 9.90 -1.75 -12.12
N HIS A 188 9.39 -0.65 -11.56
CA HIS A 188 10.26 0.43 -11.09
C HIS A 188 11.22 -0.02 -9.98
N ILE A 189 10.83 -0.96 -9.13
CA ILE A 189 11.72 -1.56 -8.13
C ILE A 189 12.79 -2.43 -8.81
N ARG A 190 12.43 -3.19 -9.84
CA ARG A 190 13.39 -3.99 -10.62
C ARG A 190 14.42 -3.11 -11.30
N SER A 191 13.99 -2.03 -11.97
CA SER A 191 14.89 -1.07 -12.60
C SER A 191 15.83 -0.40 -11.60
N LEU A 192 15.33 -0.04 -10.41
CA LEU A 192 16.17 0.53 -9.34
C LEU A 192 17.17 -0.50 -8.78
N LYS A 193 16.79 -1.79 -8.70
CA LYS A 193 17.71 -2.87 -8.32
C LYS A 193 18.82 -3.07 -9.33
N GLU A 194 18.49 -3.11 -10.61
CA GLU A 194 19.48 -3.21 -11.69
C GLU A 194 20.45 -2.02 -11.64
N ALA A 195 19.93 -0.80 -11.52
CA ALA A 195 20.74 0.41 -11.41
C ALA A 195 21.60 0.48 -10.13
N GLN A 196 21.19 -0.16 -9.04
CA GLN A 196 21.98 -0.26 -7.80
C GLN A 196 23.22 -1.15 -7.97
N THR A 197 23.16 -2.12 -8.88
CA THR A 197 24.24 -3.10 -9.13
C THR A 197 25.19 -2.72 -10.27
N ALA A 198 24.80 -1.73 -11.09
CA ALA A 198 25.60 -1.19 -12.18
C ALA A 198 26.67 -0.21 -11.68
#